data_AF-A0A3S0UBE6-F1
#
_entry.id   AF-A0A3S0UBE6-F1
#
_cell.length_a   1.000
_cell.length_b   1.000
_cell.length_c   1.000
_cell.angle_alpha   90.00
_cell.angle_beta   90.00
_cell.angle_gamma   90.00
#
_symmetry.space_group_name_H-M   'P 1'
#
loop_
_entity.id
_entity.type
_entity.pdbx_description
1 polymer ?
#
loop_
_entity_poly.entity_id
_entity_poly.type
_entity_poly.pdbx_seq_one_letter_code
_entity_poly.pdbx_strand_id
1 'polypeptide(L)'
;MKSNNPKSNHTIDNAVISIFLKSRKNYGTRKIKVMLAQQNILLLRIKISKIMQRYNLISNYTKLKYKHQSNKNATYKYHNLLNQEFNNYKLHEVVVSDLTQVAINSKCNDIMCAF
;
A
#
# COMPACT_ATOMS: atom_id res chain seq x y z
N MET A 1 -12.84 28.83 24.50
CA MET A 1 -11.43 29.04 24.90
C MET A 1 -10.62 27.79 24.56
N LYS A 2 -9.68 27.84 23.61
CA LYS A 2 -8.75 26.72 23.34
C LYS A 2 -7.55 26.91 24.25
N SER A 3 -7.41 26.10 25.30
CA SER A 3 -6.20 26.14 26.13
C SER A 3 -5.05 25.48 25.36
N ASN A 4 -4.16 26.29 24.82
CA ASN A 4 -2.91 25.85 24.20
C ASN A 4 -1.84 25.80 25.30
N ASN A 5 -1.94 24.84 26.22
CA ASN A 5 -0.92 24.66 27.25
C ASN A 5 0.08 23.59 26.79
N PRO A 6 1.39 23.88 26.66
CA PRO A 6 2.37 22.90 26.16
C PRO A 6 2.43 21.63 27.03
N LYS A 7 2.16 21.73 28.34
CA LYS A 7 2.16 20.60 29.26
C LYS A 7 1.02 19.60 29.01
N SER A 8 -0.18 20.05 28.61
CA SER A 8 -1.32 19.16 28.35
C SER A 8 -1.19 18.39 27.04
N ASN A 9 -0.48 18.94 26.06
CA ASN A 9 -0.23 18.27 24.79
C ASN A 9 0.63 17.01 24.98
N HIS A 10 1.68 17.09 25.81
CA HIS A 10 2.55 15.95 26.09
C HIS A 10 1.81 14.76 26.71
N THR A 11 0.83 15.00 27.59
CA THR A 11 0.05 13.91 28.22
C THR A 11 -0.79 13.15 27.20
N ILE A 12 -1.41 13.87 26.27
CA ILE A 12 -2.23 13.28 25.19
C ILE A 12 -1.36 12.51 24.20
N ASP A 13 -0.20 13.07 23.85
CA ASP A 13 0.77 12.44 22.96
C ASP A 13 1.24 11.11 23.52
N ASN A 14 1.60 11.09 24.81
CA ASN A 14 2.03 9.89 25.51
C ASN A 14 0.91 8.84 25.57
N ALA A 15 -0.35 9.25 25.76
CA ALA A 15 -1.49 8.33 25.71
C ALA A 15 -1.62 7.66 24.33
N VAL A 16 -1.54 8.44 23.25
CA VAL A 16 -1.59 7.92 21.87
C VAL A 16 -0.43 6.95 21.59
N ILE A 17 0.79 7.34 21.97
CA ILE A 17 1.99 6.51 21.77
C ILE A 17 1.88 5.21 22.58
N SER A 18 1.43 5.27 23.83
CA SER A 18 1.29 4.10 24.69
C SER A 18 0.29 3.08 24.13
N ILE A 19 -0.88 3.53 23.66
CA ILE A 19 -1.88 2.67 23.04
C ILE A 19 -1.33 2.04 21.76
N PHE A 20 -0.65 2.84 20.94
CA PHE A 20 -0.06 2.37 19.70
C PHE A 20 0.98 1.25 19.94
N LEU A 21 1.86 1.43 20.93
CA LEU A 21 2.86 0.44 21.30
C LEU A 21 2.24 -0.81 21.94
N LYS A 22 1.28 -0.65 22.87
CA LYS A 22 0.52 -1.77 23.46
C LYS A 22 -0.18 -2.62 22.40
N SER A 23 -0.67 -1.99 21.32
CA SER A 23 -1.29 -2.69 20.19
C SER A 23 -0.31 -3.43 19.27
N ARG A 24 0.99 -3.45 19.58
CA ARG A 24 2.07 -3.95 18.69
C ARG A 24 2.07 -3.28 17.32
N LYS A 25 1.80 -1.97 17.27
CA LYS A 25 1.73 -1.16 16.03
C LYS A 25 0.60 -1.58 15.07
N ASN A 26 -0.43 -2.27 15.55
CA ASN A 26 -1.55 -2.70 14.71
C ASN A 26 -2.66 -1.66 14.60
N TYR A 27 -2.75 -0.72 15.53
CA TYR A 27 -3.86 0.25 15.54
C TYR A 27 -3.54 1.49 14.72
N GLY A 28 -4.50 1.89 13.88
CA GLY A 28 -4.54 3.19 13.24
C GLY A 28 -5.45 4.18 13.97
N THR A 29 -5.57 5.38 13.41
CA THR A 29 -6.32 6.51 14.02
C THR A 29 -7.74 6.16 14.50
N ARG A 30 -8.46 5.30 13.76
CA ARG A 30 -9.84 4.89 14.11
C ARG A 30 -9.89 4.04 15.37
N LYS A 31 -9.02 3.03 15.50
CA LYS A 31 -8.95 2.16 16.69
C LYS A 31 -8.39 2.90 17.90
N ILE A 32 -7.38 3.76 17.69
CA ILE A 32 -6.82 4.60 18.77
C ILE A 32 -7.88 5.53 19.35
N LYS A 33 -8.75 6.13 18.51
CA LYS A 33 -9.86 6.97 18.99
C LYS A 33 -10.80 6.22 19.93
N VAL A 34 -11.14 4.96 19.60
CA VAL A 34 -12.01 4.11 20.43
C VAL A 34 -11.34 3.80 21.77
N MET A 35 -10.06 3.41 21.76
CA MET A 35 -9.28 3.15 22.98
C MET A 35 -9.17 4.38 23.88
N LEU A 36 -8.97 5.56 23.30
CA LEU A 36 -8.94 6.82 24.05
C LEU A 36 -10.30 7.17 24.66
N ALA A 37 -11.39 6.92 23.93
CA ALA A 37 -12.74 7.13 24.45
C ALA A 37 -13.04 6.22 25.65
N GLN A 38 -12.55 4.97 25.64
CA GLN A 38 -12.64 4.06 26.78
C GLN A 38 -11.85 4.54 28.00
N GLN A 39 -10.82 5.36 27.80
CA GLN A 39 -10.05 6.01 28.86
C GLN A 39 -10.61 7.39 29.25
N ASN A 40 -11.85 7.71 28.84
CA ASN A 40 -12.49 9.02 29.02
C ASN A 40 -11.75 10.20 28.37
N ILE A 41 -10.91 9.94 27.37
CA ILE A 41 -10.19 10.96 26.60
C ILE A 41 -10.88 11.15 25.25
N LEU A 42 -11.65 12.23 25.13
CA LEU A 42 -12.33 12.58 23.88
C LEU A 42 -11.42 13.40 22.95
N LEU A 43 -11.00 12.78 21.85
CA LEU A 43 -10.15 13.42 20.84
C LEU A 43 -10.73 13.29 19.43
N LEU A 44 -10.51 14.35 18.65
CA LEU A 44 -10.79 14.34 17.22
C LEU A 44 -9.80 13.43 16.48
N ARG A 45 -10.29 12.74 15.45
CA ARG A 45 -9.46 11.88 14.58
C ARG A 45 -8.30 12.66 13.95
N ILE A 46 -8.53 13.91 13.56
CA ILE A 46 -7.50 14.80 12.97
C ILE A 46 -6.36 15.04 13.96
N LYS A 47 -6.66 15.28 15.24
CA LYS A 47 -5.63 15.46 16.28
C LYS A 47 -4.78 14.20 16.41
N ILE A 48 -5.41 13.03 16.52
CA ILE A 48 -4.71 11.74 16.59
C ILE A 48 -3.83 11.54 15.34
N SER A 49 -4.33 11.88 14.15
CA SER A 49 -3.55 11.80 12.90
C SER A 49 -2.31 12.69 12.93
N LYS A 50 -2.43 13.94 13.39
CA LYS A 50 -1.30 14.87 13.53
C LYS A 50 -0.26 14.36 14.53
N ILE A 51 -0.71 13.76 15.63
CA ILE A 51 0.17 13.15 16.63
C ILE A 51 0.91 11.96 16.01
N MET A 52 0.19 11.04 15.34
CA MET A 52 0.82 9.91 14.67
C MET A 52 1.85 10.34 13.62
N GLN A 53 1.57 11.41 12.86
CA GLN A 53 2.52 11.98 11.89
C GLN A 53 3.74 12.59 12.58
N ARG A 54 3.53 13.42 13.61
CA ARG A 54 4.62 14.09 14.35
C ARG A 54 5.61 13.10 14.98
N TYR A 55 5.13 11.94 15.40
CA TYR A 55 5.96 10.89 16.02
C TYR A 55 6.27 9.71 15.10
N ASN A 56 6.01 9.82 13.79
CA ASN A 56 6.26 8.76 12.80
C ASN A 56 5.67 7.39 13.18
N LEU A 57 4.46 7.37 13.74
CA LEU A 57 3.74 6.17 14.14
C LEU A 57 3.04 5.53 12.94
N ILE A 58 3.70 4.56 12.29
CA ILE A 58 3.18 3.87 11.10
C ILE A 58 2.63 2.50 11.48
N SER A 59 1.34 2.27 11.22
CA SER A 59 0.70 0.98 11.53
C SER A 59 1.16 -0.13 10.59
N ASN A 60 1.23 -1.36 11.09
CA ASN A 60 1.66 -2.52 10.30
C ASN A 60 0.79 -2.75 9.05
N TYR A 61 -0.51 -2.42 9.12
CA TYR A 61 -1.44 -2.53 7.98
C TYR A 61 -1.09 -1.61 6.82
N THR A 62 -0.36 -0.52 7.07
CA THR A 62 0.07 0.42 6.02
C THR A 62 1.30 -0.10 5.27
N LYS A 63 2.00 -1.12 5.81
CA LYS A 63 3.14 -1.74 5.14
C LYS A 63 2.62 -2.73 4.11
N LEU A 64 2.67 -2.34 2.84
CA LEU A 64 2.54 -3.28 1.72
C LEU A 64 3.63 -4.34 1.87
N LYS A 65 3.22 -5.58 2.12
CA LYS A 65 4.13 -6.72 2.05
C LYS A 65 4.12 -7.19 0.60
N TYR A 66 5.15 -6.82 -0.15
CA TYR A 66 5.38 -7.47 -1.44
C TYR A 66 5.64 -8.96 -1.19
N LYS A 67 4.77 -9.81 -1.74
CA LYS A 67 4.92 -11.27 -1.66
C LYS A 67 5.34 -11.73 -3.05
N HIS A 68 6.61 -12.07 -3.23
CA HIS A 68 7.04 -12.80 -4.41
C HIS A 68 6.25 -14.10 -4.47
N GLN A 69 5.39 -14.26 -5.47
CA GLN A 69 4.89 -15.58 -5.85
C GLN A 69 6.07 -16.34 -6.44
N SER A 70 6.55 -17.38 -5.74
CA SER A 70 7.55 -18.26 -6.32
C SER A 70 6.91 -18.96 -7.51
N ASN A 71 7.24 -18.53 -8.73
CA ASN A 71 6.88 -19.23 -9.95
C ASN A 71 7.66 -20.56 -9.99
N LYS A 72 7.17 -21.55 -9.25
CA LYS A 72 7.49 -22.95 -9.53
C LYS A 72 6.61 -23.33 -10.72
N ASN A 73 7.17 -23.14 -11.92
CA ASN A 73 6.66 -23.70 -13.19
C ASN A 73 5.44 -23.00 -13.81
N ALA A 74 5.46 -21.68 -13.91
CA ALA A 74 4.52 -21.00 -14.79
C ALA A 74 5.05 -21.02 -16.24
N THR A 75 5.17 -22.21 -16.84
CA THR A 75 5.02 -22.33 -18.29
C THR A 75 3.56 -22.02 -18.57
N TYR A 76 3.20 -20.74 -18.64
CA TYR A 76 1.91 -20.38 -19.18
C TYR A 76 1.94 -20.81 -20.64
N LYS A 77 1.46 -22.03 -20.92
CA LYS A 77 1.02 -22.45 -22.24
C LYS A 77 -0.19 -21.60 -22.56
N TYR A 78 0.04 -20.34 -22.94
CA TYR A 78 -0.98 -19.56 -23.61
C TYR A 78 -1.29 -20.32 -24.89
N HIS A 79 -2.53 -20.78 -25.02
CA HIS A 79 -2.98 -21.41 -26.24
C HIS A 79 -2.90 -20.35 -27.34
N ASN A 80 -2.30 -20.68 -28.48
CA ASN A 80 -2.25 -19.80 -29.63
C ASN A 80 -3.67 -19.68 -30.20
N LEU A 81 -4.47 -18.76 -29.66
CA LEU A 81 -5.87 -18.56 -30.06
C LEU A 81 -6.00 -18.21 -31.55
N LEU A 82 -4.96 -17.62 -32.13
CA LEU A 82 -4.88 -17.25 -33.54
C LEU A 82 -4.32 -18.38 -34.42
N ASN A 83 -3.89 -19.49 -33.81
CA ASN A 83 -3.29 -20.65 -34.46
C ASN A 83 -2.20 -20.29 -35.48
N GLN A 84 -1.45 -19.22 -35.22
CA GLN A 84 -0.36 -18.76 -36.10
C GLN A 84 0.89 -19.61 -35.92
N GLU A 85 1.24 -20.40 -36.93
CA GLU A 85 2.44 -21.22 -36.93
C GLU A 85 3.61 -20.43 -37.56
N PHE A 86 4.62 -20.11 -36.77
CA PHE A 86 5.80 -19.36 -37.23
C PHE A 86 6.96 -20.27 -37.67
N ASN A 87 6.70 -21.56 -37.89
CA ASN A 87 7.74 -22.57 -38.12
C ASN A 87 8.34 -22.54 -39.55
N ASN A 88 7.72 -21.78 -40.47
CA ASN A 88 8.06 -21.81 -41.90
C ASN A 88 8.71 -20.52 -42.42
N TYR A 89 9.14 -19.62 -41.54
CA TYR A 89 9.77 -18.34 -41.91
C TYR A 89 11.29 -18.39 -41.79
N LYS A 90 12.01 -17.73 -42.70
CA LYS A 90 13.46 -17.53 -42.54
C LYS A 90 13.73 -16.57 -41.39
N LEU A 91 14.92 -16.67 -40.81
CA LEU A 91 15.39 -15.79 -39.76
C LEU A 91 15.21 -14.30 -40.17
N HIS A 92 14.54 -13.52 -39.34
CA HIS A 92 14.19 -12.09 -39.52
C HIS A 92 13.03 -11.76 -40.49
N GLU A 93 12.29 -12.73 -41.02
CA GLU A 93 11.12 -12.43 -41.87
C GLU A 93 9.88 -11.98 -41.07
N VAL A 94 9.81 -12.34 -39.78
CA VAL A 94 8.66 -12.01 -38.92
C VAL A 94 9.14 -11.35 -37.63
N VAL A 95 8.62 -10.14 -37.38
CA VAL A 95 8.80 -9.41 -36.12
C VAL A 95 7.49 -9.48 -35.34
N VAL A 96 7.52 -10.07 -34.15
CA VAL A 96 6.37 -10.15 -33.26
C VAL A 96 6.59 -9.18 -32.10
N SER A 97 5.75 -8.14 -32.03
CA SER A 97 5.74 -7.21 -30.90
C SER A 97 4.59 -7.58 -29.96
N ASP A 98 4.91 -8.03 -28.74
CA ASP A 98 3.90 -8.29 -27.73
C ASP A 98 3.32 -6.95 -27.20
N LEU A 99 1.99 -6.79 -27.32
CA LEU A 99 1.27 -5.67 -26.71
C LEU A 99 1.02 -5.97 -25.23
N THR A 100 1.87 -5.46 -24.35
CA THR A 100 1.66 -5.56 -22.91
C THR A 100 1.00 -4.29 -22.36
N GLN A 101 -0.25 -4.39 -21.91
CA GLN A 101 -0.90 -3.31 -21.17
C GLN A 101 -0.26 -3.17 -19.78
N VAL A 102 0.41 -2.05 -19.54
CA VAL A 102 0.99 -1.74 -18.22
C VAL A 102 0.23 -0.56 -17.62
N ALA A 103 -0.41 -0.79 -16.48
CA ALA A 103 -1.14 0.26 -15.77
C ALA A 103 -0.16 1.20 -15.07
N ILE A 104 -0.08 2.46 -15.53
CA ILE A 104 0.71 3.52 -14.90
C ILE A 104 -0.25 4.58 -14.38
N ASN A 105 -0.21 4.84 -13.06
CA ASN A 105 -0.96 5.92 -12.42
C ASN A 105 -2.48 5.95 -12.72
N SER A 106 -3.14 4.79 -12.74
CA SER A 106 -4.61 4.68 -12.90
C SER A 106 -5.14 5.12 -14.28
N LYS A 107 -4.27 5.26 -15.28
CA LYS A 107 -4.65 5.41 -16.69
C LYS A 107 -3.96 4.31 -17.51
N CYS A 108 -4.73 3.67 -18.39
CA CYS A 108 -4.19 2.68 -19.33
C CYS A 108 -3.54 3.45 -20.48
N ASN A 109 -2.22 3.34 -20.61
CA ASN A 109 -1.50 3.80 -21.79
C ASN A 109 -0.98 2.56 -22.51
N ASP A 110 -1.16 2.51 -23.83
CA ASP A 110 -0.57 1.47 -24.67
C ASP A 110 0.92 1.78 -24.83
N ILE A 111 1.78 0.89 -24.32
CA ILE A 111 3.22 0.96 -24.52
C ILE A 111 3.57 -0.21 -25.44
N MET A 112 3.98 0.09 -26.66
CA MET A 112 4.52 -0.92 -27.57
C MET A 112 5.99 -1.17 -27.21
N CYS A 113 6.29 -2.39 -26.77
CA CYS A 113 7.66 -2.89 -26.68
C CYS A 113 8.00 -3.57 -28.02
N ALA A 114 8.91 -2.98 -28.78
CA ALA A 114 9.53 -3.64 -29.93
C ALA A 114 10.80 -4.35 -29.45
N PHE A 115 10.98 -5.62 -29.83
CA PHE A 115 12.25 -6.35 -29.78
C PHE A 115 12.78 -6.53 -31.19
#